data_AF-A0A392TZ96-F1
#
_entry.id   AF-A0A392TZ96-F1
#
_cell.length_a   1.000
_cell.length_b   1.000
_cell.length_c   1.000
_cell.angle_alpha   90.00
_cell.angle_beta   90.00
_cell.angle_gamma   90.00
#
_symmetry.space_group_name_H-M   'P 1'
#
loop_
_entity.id
_entity.type
_entity.pdbx_description
1 polymer ?
#
loop_
_entity_poly.entity_id
_entity_poly.type
_entity_poly.pdbx_seq_one_letter_code
_entity_poly.pdbx_strand_id
1 'polypeptide(L)' 'MVGNGEHLHCTGICSDVPVMVNDHTFNISLYVLPIQGADVVLGVQWLQTLGPFVSDFTIPSKQFYHQDSL' A
#
# COMPACT_ATOMS: atom_id res chain seq x y z
N MET A 1 9.13 7.73 10.70
CA MET A 1 10.29 6.93 11.12
C MET A 1 10.32 5.66 10.28
N VAL A 2 11.45 5.36 9.66
CA VAL A 2 11.69 4.13 8.88
C VAL A 2 12.41 3.09 9.75
N GLY A 3 12.62 1.87 9.23
CA GLY A 3 13.13 0.73 10.01
C GLY A 3 14.52 0.94 10.64
N ASN A 4 15.31 1.89 10.14
CA ASN A 4 16.62 2.28 10.71
C ASN A 4 16.53 3.45 11.71
N GLY A 5 15.32 3.90 12.08
CA GLY A 5 15.11 5.02 13.02
C GLY A 5 15.16 6.41 12.38
N GLU A 6 15.52 6.53 11.11
CA GLU A 6 15.54 7.82 10.41
C GLU A 6 14.13 8.29 10.03
N HIS A 7 14.02 9.56 9.65
CA HIS A 7 12.78 10.15 9.17
C HIS A 7 12.92 10.54 7.70
N LEU A 8 11.99 10.05 6.88
CA LEU A 8 11.87 10.48 5.50
C LEU A 8 11.04 11.76 5.44
N HIS A 9 11.53 12.74 4.68
CA HIS A 9 10.76 13.92 4.36
C HIS A 9 9.85 13.64 3.17
N CYS A 10 8.56 13.92 3.32
CA CYS A 10 7.60 13.83 2.24
C CYS A 10 7.72 15.06 1.34
N THR A 11 7.88 14.87 0.04
CA THR A 11 8.05 15.97 -0.93
C THR A 11 6.74 16.37 -1.59
N GLY A 12 5.65 15.63 -1.38
CA GLY A 12 4.35 15.95 -1.94
C GLY A 12 3.31 14.84 -1.72
N ILE A 13 2.07 15.15 -2.09
CA ILE A 13 0.95 14.20 -2.08
C ILE A 13 0.37 14.12 -3.48
N CYS A 14 0.19 12.90 -3.97
CA CYS A 14 -0.55 12.61 -5.20
C CYS A 14 -1.93 12.07 -4.81
N SER A 15 -2.97 12.84 -5.05
CA SER A 15 -4.36 12.45 -4.74
C SER A 15 -4.98 11.64 -5.87
N ASP A 16 -5.93 10.76 -5.52
CA ASP A 16 -6.76 9.98 -6.45
C ASP A 16 -6.00 9.18 -7.52
N VAL A 17 -4.80 8.70 -7.17
CA VAL A 17 -3.96 7.92 -8.09
C VAL A 17 -4.61 6.56 -8.32
N PRO A 18 -4.94 6.17 -9.57
CA PRO A 18 -5.46 4.85 -9.86
C PRO A 18 -4.34 3.82 -9.76
N VAL A 19 -4.48 2.88 -8.84
CA VAL A 19 -3.57 1.74 -8.65
C VAL A 19 -4.34 0.46 -8.92
N MET A 20 -3.84 -0.33 -9.87
CA MET A 20 -4.41 -1.64 -10.19
C MET A 20 -3.75 -2.71 -9.34
N VAL A 21 -4.55 -3.44 -8.57
CA VAL A 21 -4.13 -4.62 -7.81
C VAL A 21 -4.98 -5.79 -8.28
N ASN A 22 -4.34 -6.78 -8.90
CA ASN A 22 -5.01 -7.80 -9.70
C ASN A 22 -5.94 -7.15 -10.74
N ASP A 23 -7.24 -7.45 -10.70
CA ASP A 23 -8.23 -6.96 -11.66
C ASP A 23 -9.05 -5.77 -11.12
N HIS A 24 -8.65 -5.21 -9.97
CA HIS A 24 -9.36 -4.12 -9.30
C HIS A 24 -8.54 -2.84 -9.31
N THR A 25 -9.20 -1.71 -9.61
CA THR A 25 -8.58 -0.38 -9.55
C THR A 25 -9.00 0.32 -8.26
N PHE A 26 -8.01 0.83 -7.54
CA PHE A 26 -8.18 1.61 -6.32
C PHE A 26 -7.67 3.02 -6.55
N ASN A 27 -8.51 4.03 -6.31
CA ASN A 27 -8.07 5.42 -6.28
C ASN A 27 -7.58 5.75 -4.88
N ILE A 28 -6.26 5.93 -4.74
CA ILE A 28 -5.61 6.09 -3.45
C ILE A 28 -4.75 7.36 -3.41
N SER A 29 -4.61 7.94 -2.22
CA SER A 29 -3.68 9.04 -2.01
C SER A 29 -2.30 8.49 -1.66
N LEU A 30 -1.27 8.91 -2.40
CA LEU A 30 0.12 8.49 -2.23
C LEU A 30 0.99 9.65 -1.74
N TYR A 31 1.92 9.34 -0.84
CA TYR A 31 2.96 10.28 -0.39
C TYR A 31 4.23 10.06 -1.21
N VAL A 32 4.80 11.15 -1.73
CA VAL A 32 6.07 11.09 -2.47
C VAL A 32 7.22 11.10 -1.48
N LEU A 33 7.94 9.97 -1.44
CA LEU A 33 9.06 9.75 -0.53
C LEU A 33 10.35 9.50 -1.34
N PRO A 34 11.51 9.99 -0.88
CA PRO A 34 12.80 9.73 -1.53
C PRO A 34 13.31 8.33 -1.17
N ILE A 35 12.61 7.29 -1.61
CA ILE A 35 12.95 5.89 -1.38
C ILE A 35 13.60 5.27 -2.62
N GLN A 36 14.40 4.23 -2.40
CA GLN A 36 14.98 3.42 -3.47
C GLN A 36 14.49 1.97 -3.36
N GLY A 37 14.37 1.28 -4.49
CA GLY A 37 14.05 -0.14 -4.55
C GLY A 37 12.56 -0.50 -4.68
N ALA A 38 11.65 0.47 -4.63
CA ALA A 38 10.23 0.27 -4.92
C ALA A 38 9.63 1.54 -5.55
N ASP A 39 8.72 1.37 -6.51
CA ASP A 39 7.99 2.48 -7.12
C ASP A 39 6.81 2.92 -6.25
N VAL A 40 6.12 1.96 -5.62
CA VAL A 40 4.97 2.19 -4.74
C VAL A 40 5.06 1.28 -3.52
N VAL A 41 4.83 1.85 -2.34
CA VAL A 41 4.75 1.11 -1.07
C VAL A 41 3.33 1.19 -0.55
N LEU A 42 2.59 0.08 -0.65
CA LEU A 42 1.25 -0.06 -0.06
C LEU A 42 1.39 -0.42 1.43
N GLY A 43 1.41 0.61 2.25
CA GLY A 43 1.57 0.49 3.70
C GLY A 43 0.37 -0.14 4.40
N VAL A 44 0.57 -0.53 5.66
CA VAL A 44 -0.48 -1.10 6.52
C VAL A 44 -1.67 -0.14 6.67
N GLN A 45 -1.42 1.18 6.68
CA GLN A 45 -2.48 2.19 6.72
C GLN A 45 -3.48 2.04 5.57
N TRP A 46 -3.01 1.75 4.35
CA TRP A 46 -3.89 1.49 3.22
C TRP A 46 -4.56 0.11 3.33
N LEU A 47 -3.81 -0.93 3.70
CA LEU A 47 -4.39 -2.28 3.88
C LEU A 47 -5.55 -2.30 4.89
N GLN A 48 -5.48 -1.47 5.94
CA GLN A 48 -6.54 -1.33 6.93
C GLN A 48 -7.86 -0.79 6.34
N THR A 49 -7.82 -0.05 5.23
CA THR A 49 -9.05 0.46 4.58
C THR A 49 -9.82 -0.62 3.83
N LEU A 50 -9.18 -1.76 3.54
CA LEU A 50 -9.79 -2.91 2.87
C LEU A 50 -10.56 -3.82 3.86
N GLY A 51 -10.48 -3.54 5.16
CA GLY A 51 -11.04 -4.39 6.20
C GLY A 51 -10.08 -5.53 6.59
N PRO A 52 -10.61 -6.66 7.09
CA PRO A 52 -9.79 -7.81 7.45
C PRO A 52 -9.00 -8.35 6.25
N PHE A 53 -7.70 -8.57 6.45
CA PHE A 53 -6.83 -9.20 5.45
C PHE A 53 -5.98 -10.30 6.09
N VAL A 54 -5.59 -11.29 5.28
CA VAL A 54 -4.66 -12.36 5.65
C VAL A 54 -3.33 -12.12 4.94
N SER A 55 -2.22 -12.36 5.63
CA SER A 55 -0.89 -12.41 5.03
C SER A 55 -0.26 -13.75 5.34
N ASP A 56 0.02 -14.53 4.30
CA ASP A 56 0.84 -15.73 4.41
C ASP A 56 2.29 -15.34 4.17
N PHE A 57 3.15 -15.62 5.16
CA PHE A 57 4.58 -15.35 5.11
C PHE A 57 5.40 -16.56 4.67
N THR A 58 4.78 -17.75 4.64
CA THR A 58 5.35 -18.99 4.11
C THR A 58 5.33 -18.96 2.59
N ILE A 59 4.19 -18.55 2.02
CA ILE A 59 4.01 -18.22 0.61
C ILE A 59 3.65 -16.75 0.55
N PRO A 60 4.62 -15.84 0.25
CA PRO A 60 4.41 -14.39 0.31
C PRO A 60 3.19 -13.94 -0.49
N SER A 61 2.07 -13.79 0.20
CA SER A 61 0.78 -13.49 -0.42
C SER A 61 -0.09 -12.71 0.55
N LYS A 62 -0.99 -11.91 0.00
CA LYS A 62 -1.98 -11.14 0.76
C LYS A 62 -3.36 -11.35 0.14
N GLN A 63 -4.34 -11.56 1.02
CA GLN A 63 -5.73 -11.80 0.66
C GLN A 63 -6.59 -10.85 1.47
N PHE A 64 -7.56 -10.22 0.82
CA PHE A 64 -8.49 -9.28 1.45
C PHE A 64 -9.80 -9.31 0.68
N TYR A 65 -10.90 -9.01 1.36
CA TYR A 65 -12.18 -8.91 0.68
C TYR A 65 -12.33 -7.57 -0.01
N HIS A 66 -12.83 -7.58 -1.24
CA HIS A 66 -13.18 -6.40 -1.98
C HIS A 66 -14.46 -6.65 -2.79
N GLN A 67 -15.50 -5.85 -2.56
CA GLN A 67 -16.81 -5.99 -3.23
C GLN A 67 -17.37 -7.44 -3.17
N ASP A 68 -17.28 -8.06 -1.99
CA ASP A 68 -17.72 -9.45 -1.73
C ASP A 68 -16.95 -10.55 -2.50
N SER A 69 -15.85 -10.20 -3.19
CA SER A 69 -14.85 -11.15 -3.71
C SER A 69 -13.64 -11.22 -2.79
N LEU A 70 -13.08 -12.41 -2.63
CA LEU A 70 -11.77 -12.63 -1.99
C LEU A 70 -10.63 -12.45 -2.98
#